data_AF-A0A2N2ZY33-F1
#
_entry.id   AF-A0A2N2ZY33-F1
#
_cell.length_a   1.000
_cell.length_b   1.000
_cell.length_c   1.000
_cell.angle_alpha   90.00
_cell.angle_beta   90.00
_cell.angle_gamma   90.00
#
_symmetry.space_group_name_H-M   'P 1'
#
loop_
_entity.id
_entity.type
_entity.pdbx_description
1 polymer ?
#
loop_
_entity_poly.entity_id
_entity_poly.type
_entity_poly.pdbx_seq_one_letter_code
_entity_poly.pdbx_strand_id
1 'polypeptide(L)'
;MPYTIGADIGMWQGGSLANGTMNPFKWDYSSDKTWGYMAGGAVVGAASGGAANAVATSGMLGANTAAIMTGSFINSVGTAIYTGGQTDVSVSFGVASYNFDKNEWGYLGKRGNSAIQNMGYGLGALANVSDVLAGFKPGEVQLNTENSDAIGHSALTKVSETNPHNSLVSVGPDPGGKWIFNPFKFKNGTNDWKNYVNAGDDVLKVGVEGVNLERIANYGANLNKGVKYNLYFSSCVNHTARALTLAGAPAIGIHPFILHSQMVLRSVGFRPLLYSYYFNQ
;
A
#
# COMPACT_ATOMS: atom_id res chain seq x y z
N MET A 1 6.53 10.19 -8.12
CA MET A 1 6.41 10.13 -6.65
C MET A 1 7.29 9.06 -6.00
N PRO A 2 7.35 7.80 -6.47
CA PRO A 2 8.19 6.78 -5.81
C PRO A 2 9.68 7.12 -5.79
N TYR A 3 10.19 7.68 -6.89
CA TYR A 3 11.56 8.20 -6.98
C TYR A 3 11.85 9.31 -5.97
N THR A 4 10.93 10.25 -5.77
CA THR A 4 11.15 11.39 -4.87
C THR A 4 11.13 10.95 -3.41
N ILE A 5 10.19 10.07 -3.03
CA ILE A 5 10.15 9.52 -1.66
C ILE A 5 11.40 8.68 -1.39
N GLY A 6 11.79 7.84 -2.35
CA GLY A 6 13.05 7.12 -2.28
C GLY A 6 14.24 8.06 -2.12
N ALA A 7 14.29 9.15 -2.88
CA ALA A 7 15.34 10.16 -2.78
C ALA A 7 15.38 10.83 -1.40
N ASP A 8 14.24 11.23 -0.86
CA ASP A 8 14.16 11.91 0.44
C ASP A 8 14.62 10.98 1.58
N ILE A 9 14.15 9.72 1.58
CA ILE A 9 14.56 8.73 2.59
C ILE A 9 16.05 8.38 2.42
N GLY A 10 16.51 8.19 1.18
CA GLY A 10 17.91 7.90 0.87
C GLY A 10 18.84 9.04 1.25
N MET A 11 18.44 10.30 1.01
CA MET A 11 19.16 11.49 1.47
C MET A 11 19.29 11.49 2.99
N TRP A 12 18.19 11.18 3.69
CA TRP A 12 18.21 11.11 5.14
C TRP A 12 19.10 9.98 5.67
N GLN A 13 19.11 8.82 5.02
CA GLN A 13 20.03 7.73 5.35
C GLN A 13 21.49 8.15 5.14
N GLY A 14 21.81 8.74 4.00
CA GLY A 14 23.16 9.20 3.69
C GLY A 14 23.67 10.22 4.70
N GLY A 15 22.87 11.25 5.03
CA GLY A 15 23.19 12.23 6.07
C GLY A 15 23.39 11.58 7.43
N SER A 16 22.54 10.61 7.79
CA SER A 16 22.65 9.87 9.04
C SER A 16 23.93 9.04 9.13
N LEU A 17 24.32 8.37 8.04
CA LEU A 17 25.54 7.57 7.94
C LEU A 17 26.79 8.43 7.99
N ALA A 18 26.80 9.59 7.32
CA ALA A 18 27.93 10.50 7.34
C ALA A 18 28.24 11.01 8.76
N ASN A 19 27.19 11.22 9.57
CA ASN A 19 27.25 11.88 10.88
C ASN A 19 27.10 10.92 12.07
N GLY A 20 26.80 9.63 11.85
CA GLY A 20 26.56 8.65 12.90
C GLY A 20 25.33 8.93 13.77
N THR A 21 24.41 9.78 13.31
CA THR A 21 23.20 10.15 14.05
C THR A 21 22.01 10.37 13.12
N MET A 22 20.84 9.87 13.51
CA MET A 22 19.59 10.03 12.75
C MET A 22 18.98 11.44 12.84
N ASN A 23 19.51 12.31 13.72
CA ASN A 23 18.99 13.64 13.95
C ASN A 23 19.61 14.66 12.96
N PRO A 24 18.85 15.18 11.98
CA PRO A 24 19.39 16.10 10.97
C PRO A 24 19.84 17.44 11.53
N PHE A 25 19.37 17.86 12.70
CA PHE A 25 19.82 19.09 13.36
C PHE A 25 21.21 18.96 13.99
N LYS A 26 21.74 17.73 14.08
CA LYS A 26 23.08 17.43 14.59
C LYS A 26 24.07 17.09 13.48
N TRP A 27 23.66 17.16 12.22
CA TRP A 27 24.55 16.89 11.11
C TRP A 27 25.50 18.06 10.87
N ASP A 28 26.73 17.74 10.51
CA ASP A 28 27.74 18.70 10.09
C ASP A 28 27.53 19.05 8.62
N TYR A 29 26.77 20.12 8.36
CA TYR A 29 26.53 20.66 7.02
C TYR A 29 27.73 21.42 6.43
N SER A 30 28.83 21.55 7.17
CA SER A 30 30.09 22.08 6.62
C SER A 30 30.97 20.97 6.02
N SER A 31 30.62 19.70 6.25
CA SER A 31 31.36 18.55 5.75
C SER A 31 30.97 18.16 4.33
N ASP A 32 31.95 18.08 3.43
CA ASP A 32 31.79 17.51 2.09
C ASP A 32 31.30 16.06 2.14
N LYS A 33 31.66 15.31 3.19
CA LYS A 33 31.17 13.94 3.41
C LYS A 33 29.66 13.92 3.62
N THR A 34 29.12 14.85 4.41
CA THR A 34 27.66 14.95 4.65
C THR A 34 26.92 15.21 3.35
N TRP A 35 27.33 16.21 2.58
CA TRP A 35 26.71 16.53 1.30
C TRP A 35 26.86 15.41 0.27
N GLY A 36 28.05 14.79 0.19
CA GLY A 36 28.32 13.68 -0.70
C GLY A 36 27.45 12.47 -0.40
N TYR A 37 27.28 12.10 0.88
CA TYR A 37 26.44 10.96 1.27
C TYR A 37 24.96 11.29 1.13
N MET A 38 24.53 12.52 1.44
CA MET A 38 23.15 12.96 1.18
C MET A 38 22.81 12.88 -0.30
N ALA A 39 23.70 13.35 -1.18
CA ALA A 39 23.50 13.29 -2.63
C ALA A 39 23.53 11.84 -3.15
N GLY A 40 24.52 11.04 -2.72
CA GLY A 40 24.61 9.62 -3.08
C GLY A 40 23.40 8.82 -2.61
N GLY A 41 22.98 9.06 -1.37
CA GLY A 41 21.77 8.51 -0.78
C GLY A 41 20.51 8.90 -1.55
N ALA A 42 20.37 10.17 -1.96
CA ALA A 42 19.23 10.61 -2.76
C ALA A 42 19.14 9.89 -4.12
N VAL A 43 20.27 9.74 -4.82
CA VAL A 43 20.33 9.03 -6.11
C VAL A 43 20.00 7.55 -5.94
N VAL A 44 20.64 6.88 -4.98
CA VAL A 44 20.41 5.44 -4.72
C VAL A 44 19.00 5.18 -4.24
N GLY A 45 18.47 6.04 -3.36
CA GLY A 45 17.11 5.96 -2.87
C GLY A 45 16.08 6.17 -3.98
N ALA A 46 16.31 7.12 -4.89
CA ALA A 46 15.46 7.32 -6.06
C ALA A 46 15.45 6.08 -6.98
N ALA A 47 16.63 5.51 -7.23
CA ALA A 47 16.77 4.33 -8.07
C ALA A 47 16.09 3.10 -7.45
N SER A 48 16.30 2.85 -6.15
CA SER A 48 15.70 1.73 -5.43
C SER A 48 14.18 1.85 -5.33
N GLY A 49 13.67 3.05 -5.00
CA GLY A 49 12.24 3.34 -4.95
C GLY A 49 11.56 3.23 -6.31
N GLY A 50 12.21 3.73 -7.37
CA GLY A 50 11.75 3.62 -8.74
C GLY A 50 11.66 2.17 -9.24
N ALA A 51 12.71 1.39 -9.03
CA ALA A 51 12.76 -0.02 -9.42
C ALA A 51 11.76 -0.86 -8.62
N ALA A 52 11.69 -0.69 -7.29
CA ALA A 52 10.71 -1.37 -6.45
C ALA A 52 9.27 -1.06 -6.91
N ASN A 53 8.99 0.20 -7.25
CA ASN A 53 7.68 0.57 -7.78
C ASN A 53 7.35 -0.15 -9.09
N ALA A 54 8.26 -0.11 -10.07
CA ALA A 54 8.05 -0.77 -11.36
C ALA A 54 7.72 -2.26 -11.20
N VAL A 55 8.35 -2.92 -10.22
CA VAL A 55 8.05 -4.31 -9.87
C VAL A 55 6.69 -4.44 -9.18
N ALA A 56 6.35 -3.56 -8.24
CA ALA A 56 5.10 -3.62 -7.48
C ALA A 56 3.84 -3.36 -8.33
N THR A 57 3.98 -2.59 -9.41
CA THR A 57 2.92 -2.29 -10.39
C THR A 57 2.96 -3.20 -11.62
N SER A 58 3.80 -4.25 -11.62
CA SER A 58 3.88 -5.18 -12.76
C SER A 58 2.70 -6.15 -12.84
N GLY A 59 1.86 -6.23 -11.80
CA GLY A 59 0.79 -7.21 -11.69
C GLY A 59 1.28 -8.65 -11.50
N MET A 60 2.58 -8.90 -11.34
CA MET A 60 3.11 -10.26 -11.22
C MET A 60 2.81 -10.92 -9.88
N LEU A 61 2.96 -12.24 -9.83
CA LEU A 61 2.90 -13.01 -8.59
C LEU A 61 3.94 -12.49 -7.58
N GLY A 62 3.51 -12.19 -6.35
CA GLY A 62 4.43 -11.77 -5.31
C GLY A 62 5.03 -10.38 -5.55
N ALA A 63 4.34 -9.53 -6.32
CA ALA A 63 4.85 -8.22 -6.74
C ALA A 63 5.34 -7.36 -5.56
N ASN A 64 4.68 -7.37 -4.40
CA ASN A 64 5.15 -6.57 -3.27
C ASN A 64 6.44 -7.14 -2.66
N THR A 65 6.53 -8.45 -2.48
CA THR A 65 7.72 -9.13 -1.96
C THR A 65 8.91 -8.95 -2.89
N ALA A 66 8.71 -9.15 -4.20
CA ALA A 66 9.75 -8.96 -5.20
C ALA A 66 10.17 -7.49 -5.33
N ALA A 67 9.24 -6.55 -5.15
CA ALA A 67 9.55 -5.13 -5.09
C ALA A 67 10.42 -4.78 -3.86
N ILE A 68 10.11 -5.36 -2.69
CA ILE A 68 10.96 -5.22 -1.49
C ILE A 68 12.35 -5.80 -1.74
N MET A 69 12.46 -6.98 -2.34
CA MET A 69 13.76 -7.57 -2.70
C MET A 69 14.54 -6.67 -3.65
N THR A 70 13.90 -6.20 -4.73
CA THR A 70 14.53 -5.35 -5.74
C THR A 70 15.01 -4.03 -5.14
N GLY A 71 14.12 -3.33 -4.43
CA GLY A 71 14.45 -2.05 -3.79
C GLY A 71 15.54 -2.20 -2.73
N SER A 72 15.41 -3.17 -1.83
CA SER A 72 16.38 -3.37 -0.75
C SER A 72 17.78 -3.69 -1.26
N PHE A 73 17.90 -4.54 -2.28
CA PHE A 73 19.19 -4.90 -2.86
C PHE A 73 19.84 -3.71 -3.58
N ILE A 74 19.08 -2.98 -4.40
CA ILE A 74 19.60 -1.76 -5.06
C ILE A 74 20.04 -0.73 -4.02
N ASN A 75 19.24 -0.54 -2.97
CA ASN A 75 19.57 0.39 -1.89
C ASN A 75 20.84 -0.02 -1.15
N SER A 76 20.97 -1.30 -0.76
CA SER A 76 22.12 -1.77 0.01
C SER A 76 23.40 -1.73 -0.80
N VAL A 77 23.37 -2.17 -2.06
CA VAL A 77 24.54 -2.14 -2.96
C VAL A 77 24.94 -0.70 -3.26
N GLY A 78 23.97 0.16 -3.62
CA GLY A 78 24.25 1.57 -3.88
C GLY A 78 24.82 2.28 -2.65
N THR A 79 24.30 1.97 -1.47
CA THR A 79 24.80 2.52 -0.20
C THR A 79 26.22 2.05 0.10
N ALA A 80 26.51 0.77 -0.09
CA ALA A 80 27.87 0.25 0.04
C ALA A 80 28.83 0.97 -0.93
N ILE A 81 28.41 1.25 -2.16
CA ILE A 81 29.23 1.97 -3.14
C ILE A 81 29.51 3.41 -2.70
N TYR A 82 28.49 4.23 -2.41
CA TYR A 82 28.73 5.65 -2.13
C TYR A 82 29.35 5.89 -0.75
N THR A 83 29.21 4.95 0.18
CA THR A 83 29.89 5.01 1.49
C THR A 83 31.30 4.40 1.48
N GLY A 84 31.74 3.83 0.35
CA GLY A 84 33.05 3.18 0.25
C GLY A 84 33.16 1.89 1.07
N GLY A 85 32.07 1.13 1.19
CA GLY A 85 32.01 -0.16 1.86
C GLY A 85 31.76 -0.10 3.37
N GLN A 86 31.29 1.04 3.90
CA GLN A 86 30.98 1.19 5.33
C GLN A 86 29.64 0.55 5.74
N THR A 87 28.82 0.16 4.76
CA THR A 87 27.52 -0.48 5.00
C THR A 87 27.48 -1.86 4.37
N ASP A 88 26.85 -2.80 5.06
CA ASP A 88 26.67 -4.16 4.56
C ASP A 88 25.66 -4.20 3.40
N VAL A 89 25.93 -5.08 2.43
CA VAL A 89 25.01 -5.48 1.38
C VAL A 89 24.04 -6.52 1.93
N SER A 90 22.74 -6.26 1.75
CA SER A 90 21.68 -7.14 2.24
C SER A 90 20.45 -7.07 1.35
N VAL A 91 19.65 -8.13 1.36
CA VAL A 91 18.37 -8.18 0.65
C VAL A 91 17.25 -8.49 1.64
N SER A 92 16.14 -7.77 1.51
CA SER A 92 14.92 -7.98 2.30
C SER A 92 13.90 -8.77 1.49
N PHE A 93 13.22 -9.69 2.16
CA PHE A 93 12.11 -10.48 1.66
C PHE A 93 10.79 -10.09 2.33
N GLY A 94 10.76 -8.96 3.04
CA GLY A 94 9.62 -8.53 3.85
C GLY A 94 9.80 -8.95 5.31
N VAL A 95 9.29 -10.12 5.69
CA VAL A 95 9.37 -10.65 7.08
C VAL A 95 10.79 -11.03 7.51
N ALA A 96 11.67 -11.26 6.54
CA ALA A 96 13.06 -11.66 6.75
C ALA A 96 13.99 -10.88 5.82
N SER A 97 15.28 -10.89 6.12
CA SER A 97 16.35 -10.34 5.30
C SER A 97 17.60 -11.20 5.43
N TYR A 98 18.48 -11.10 4.44
CA TYR A 98 19.77 -11.78 4.43
C TYR A 98 20.88 -10.76 4.20
N ASN A 99 21.88 -10.77 5.07
CA ASN A 99 23.07 -9.92 4.99
C ASN A 99 24.22 -10.75 4.41
N PHE A 100 24.73 -10.31 3.25
CA PHE A 100 25.74 -11.06 2.51
C PHE A 100 27.14 -10.94 3.13
N ASP A 101 27.49 -9.80 3.71
CA ASP A 101 28.80 -9.57 4.32
C ASP A 101 28.97 -10.34 5.63
N LYS A 102 27.90 -10.42 6.43
CA LYS A 102 27.88 -11.13 7.71
C LYS A 102 27.45 -12.58 7.60
N ASN A 103 26.88 -13.00 6.45
CA ASN A 103 26.28 -14.31 6.27
C ASN A 103 25.21 -14.61 7.35
N GLU A 104 24.35 -13.62 7.61
CA GLU A 104 23.35 -13.67 8.69
C GLU A 104 21.93 -13.37 8.20
N TRP A 105 20.97 -14.06 8.81
CA TRP A 105 19.54 -13.80 8.62
C TRP A 105 19.01 -12.81 9.66
N GLY A 106 18.31 -11.78 9.19
CA GLY A 106 17.41 -10.95 9.98
C GLY A 106 15.96 -11.38 9.80
N TYR A 107 15.13 -11.23 10.82
CA TYR A 107 13.69 -11.54 10.73
C TYR A 107 12.89 -10.85 11.83
N LEU A 108 11.58 -10.75 11.62
CA LEU A 108 10.63 -10.18 12.58
C LEU A 108 10.77 -10.85 13.95
N GLY A 109 11.01 -10.05 14.99
CA GLY A 109 11.12 -10.54 16.38
C GLY A 109 12.44 -11.26 16.70
N LYS A 110 13.45 -11.23 15.82
CA LYS A 110 14.80 -11.72 16.15
C LYS A 110 15.30 -11.02 17.42
N ARG A 111 15.88 -11.79 18.34
CA ARG A 111 16.45 -11.28 19.59
C ARG A 111 17.56 -10.28 19.27
N GLY A 112 17.47 -9.07 19.84
CA GLY A 112 18.39 -7.98 19.56
C GLY A 112 17.89 -6.95 18.54
N ASN A 113 16.76 -7.21 17.86
CA ASN A 113 16.13 -6.21 17.01
C ASN A 113 15.67 -4.99 17.82
N SER A 114 15.91 -3.80 17.28
CA SER A 114 15.30 -2.56 17.77
C SER A 114 13.80 -2.51 17.46
N ALA A 115 13.08 -1.59 18.12
CA ALA A 115 11.66 -1.39 17.86
C ALA A 115 11.38 -0.97 16.40
N ILE A 116 12.26 -0.15 15.82
CA ILE A 116 12.11 0.31 14.42
C ILE A 116 12.40 -0.81 13.42
N GLN A 117 13.38 -1.69 13.69
CA GLN A 117 13.62 -2.90 12.88
C GLN A 117 12.41 -3.83 12.89
N ASN A 118 11.81 -4.07 14.06
CA ASN A 118 10.60 -4.88 14.14
C ASN A 118 9.40 -4.22 13.42
N MET A 119 9.32 -2.89 13.42
CA MET A 119 8.34 -2.16 12.61
C MET A 119 8.58 -2.38 11.10
N GLY A 120 9.84 -2.29 10.65
CA GLY A 120 10.25 -2.60 9.28
C GLY A 120 9.85 -4.00 8.86
N TYR A 121 10.29 -5.03 9.58
CA TYR A 121 9.88 -6.41 9.31
C TYR A 121 8.36 -6.62 9.42
N GLY A 122 7.66 -5.88 10.29
CA GLY A 122 6.20 -5.94 10.39
C GLY A 122 5.50 -5.40 9.15
N LEU A 123 5.94 -4.27 8.63
CA LEU A 123 5.48 -3.72 7.34
C LEU A 123 5.83 -4.67 6.18
N GLY A 124 7.02 -5.26 6.21
CA GLY A 124 7.43 -6.30 5.26
C GLY A 124 6.52 -7.54 5.31
N ALA A 125 6.18 -8.02 6.50
CA ALA A 125 5.25 -9.13 6.69
C ALA A 125 3.86 -8.81 6.14
N LEU A 126 3.37 -7.57 6.30
CA LEU A 126 2.11 -7.14 5.70
C LEU A 126 2.15 -7.15 4.16
N ALA A 127 3.30 -6.85 3.54
CA ALA A 127 3.48 -7.02 2.10
C ALA A 127 3.41 -8.50 1.69
N ASN A 128 4.07 -9.39 2.44
CA ASN A 128 3.98 -10.83 2.19
C ASN A 128 2.54 -11.34 2.34
N VAL A 129 1.81 -10.91 3.37
CA VAL A 129 0.39 -11.23 3.55
C VAL A 129 -0.45 -10.69 2.39
N SER A 130 -0.17 -9.47 1.93
CA SER A 130 -0.86 -8.88 0.78
C SER A 130 -0.69 -9.74 -0.47
N ASP A 131 0.52 -10.23 -0.75
CA ASP A 131 0.78 -11.13 -1.87
C ASP A 131 0.06 -12.48 -1.72
N VAL A 132 0.05 -13.06 -0.52
CA VAL A 132 -0.70 -14.31 -0.24
C VAL A 132 -2.20 -14.12 -0.45
N LEU A 133 -2.75 -12.97 -0.04
CA LEU A 133 -4.16 -12.65 -0.21
C LEU A 133 -4.51 -12.38 -1.68
N ALA A 134 -3.62 -11.74 -2.44
CA ALA A 134 -3.73 -11.60 -3.88
C ALA A 134 -3.73 -12.98 -4.58
N GLY A 135 -2.97 -13.93 -4.04
CA GLY A 135 -2.93 -15.32 -4.51
C GLY A 135 -2.18 -15.47 -5.84
N PHE A 136 -2.45 -16.57 -6.54
CA PHE A 136 -1.67 -16.97 -7.73
C PHE A 136 -2.11 -16.35 -9.05
N LYS A 137 -3.28 -15.69 -9.06
CA LYS A 137 -3.86 -15.05 -10.24
C LYS A 137 -4.27 -13.62 -9.87
N PRO A 138 -3.29 -12.74 -9.59
CA PRO A 138 -3.58 -11.32 -9.37
C PRO A 138 -4.31 -10.76 -10.60
N GLY A 139 -5.39 -10.04 -10.34
CA GLY A 139 -6.17 -9.33 -11.35
C GLY A 139 -6.34 -7.87 -10.97
N GLU A 140 -7.29 -7.23 -11.64
CA GLU A 140 -7.59 -5.81 -11.47
C GLU A 140 -9.09 -5.59 -11.28
N VAL A 141 -9.45 -4.76 -10.30
CA VAL A 141 -10.81 -4.30 -10.06
C VAL A 141 -10.86 -2.77 -10.20
N GLN A 142 -12.00 -2.22 -10.60
CA GLN A 142 -12.20 -0.77 -10.64
C GLN A 142 -12.93 -0.32 -9.38
N LEU A 143 -12.35 0.64 -8.66
CA LEU A 143 -13.02 1.39 -7.61
C LEU A 143 -13.69 2.62 -8.23
N ASN A 144 -15.01 2.67 -8.10
CA ASN A 144 -15.82 3.84 -8.43
C ASN A 144 -16.09 4.62 -7.15
N THR A 145 -15.91 5.93 -7.19
CA THR A 145 -16.17 6.84 -6.09
C THR A 145 -17.07 7.96 -6.57
N GLU A 146 -18.35 7.90 -6.22
CA GLU A 146 -19.28 8.99 -6.50
C GLU A 146 -18.89 10.21 -5.66
N ASN A 147 -18.94 11.40 -6.29
CA ASN A 147 -18.51 12.66 -5.71
C ASN A 147 -19.59 13.78 -5.78
N SER A 148 -20.85 13.44 -6.09
CA SER A 148 -21.94 14.41 -6.18
C SER A 148 -22.36 15.01 -4.84
N ASP A 149 -21.99 14.38 -3.73
CA ASP A 149 -22.18 14.94 -2.39
C ASP A 149 -21.00 14.64 -1.45
N ALA A 150 -21.05 15.20 -0.24
CA ALA A 150 -19.99 15.09 0.75
C ALA A 150 -19.89 13.70 1.41
N ILE A 151 -20.92 12.85 1.32
CA ILE A 151 -20.93 11.48 1.85
C ILE A 151 -20.29 10.54 0.82
N GLY A 152 -20.68 10.73 -0.45
CA GLY A 152 -20.25 9.94 -1.59
C GLY A 152 -20.71 8.48 -1.50
N HIS A 153 -20.34 7.72 -2.54
CA HIS A 153 -20.52 6.27 -2.58
C HIS A 153 -19.27 5.60 -3.11
N SER A 154 -18.98 4.38 -2.63
CA SER A 154 -17.90 3.57 -3.19
C SER A 154 -18.40 2.22 -3.64
N ALA A 155 -17.98 1.81 -4.82
CA ALA A 155 -18.34 0.52 -5.40
C ALA A 155 -17.13 -0.13 -6.10
N LEU A 156 -17.09 -1.46 -6.05
CA LEU A 156 -16.13 -2.27 -6.79
C LEU A 156 -16.82 -2.93 -7.98
N THR A 157 -16.29 -2.70 -9.16
CA THR A 157 -16.80 -3.27 -10.42
C THR A 157 -15.66 -3.94 -11.18
N LYS A 158 -16.00 -4.76 -12.18
CA LYS A 158 -15.00 -5.12 -13.19
C LYS A 158 -14.50 -3.84 -13.88
N VAL A 159 -13.26 -3.87 -14.34
CA VAL A 159 -12.70 -2.80 -15.17
C VAL A 159 -13.57 -2.63 -16.41
N SER A 160 -13.83 -1.37 -16.78
CA SER A 160 -14.68 -1.01 -17.94
C SER A 160 -16.16 -1.40 -17.83
N GLU A 161 -16.68 -1.66 -16.63
CA GLU A 161 -18.12 -1.85 -16.42
C GLU A 161 -18.93 -0.60 -16.82
N THR A 162 -20.08 -0.82 -17.45
CA THR A 162 -20.99 0.24 -17.94
C THR A 162 -22.39 0.15 -17.35
N ASN A 163 -22.77 -1.00 -16.78
CA ASN A 163 -24.05 -1.20 -16.15
C ASN A 163 -24.05 -0.67 -14.69
N PRO A 164 -24.91 0.30 -14.34
CA PRO A 164 -24.99 0.88 -12.99
C PRO A 164 -25.42 -0.10 -11.88
N HIS A 165 -25.95 -1.26 -12.24
CA HIS A 165 -26.43 -2.31 -11.34
C HIS A 165 -25.58 -3.58 -11.41
N ASN A 166 -24.42 -3.53 -12.07
CA ASN A 166 -23.49 -4.65 -12.07
C ASN A 166 -22.28 -4.31 -11.21
N SER A 167 -22.19 -4.87 -10.01
CA SER A 167 -21.06 -4.65 -9.12
C SER A 167 -20.65 -5.93 -8.41
N LEU A 168 -19.36 -6.01 -8.06
CA LEU A 168 -18.88 -7.03 -7.14
C LEU A 168 -19.26 -6.64 -5.71
N VAL A 169 -19.07 -5.37 -5.36
CA VAL A 169 -19.43 -4.82 -4.05
C VAL A 169 -19.99 -3.42 -4.24
N SER A 170 -21.23 -3.19 -3.83
CA SER A 170 -21.86 -1.86 -3.81
C SER A 170 -22.93 -1.84 -2.72
N VAL A 171 -22.51 -1.55 -1.49
CA VAL A 171 -23.38 -1.67 -0.32
C VAL A 171 -24.09 -0.36 -0.03
N GLY A 172 -25.41 -0.41 0.11
CA GLY A 172 -26.24 0.73 0.51
C GLY A 172 -27.37 0.30 1.46
N PRO A 173 -28.13 1.26 2.00
CA PRO A 173 -29.37 0.95 2.70
C PRO A 173 -30.35 0.24 1.74
N ASP A 174 -31.31 -0.53 2.27
CA ASP A 174 -32.34 -1.11 1.40
C ASP A 174 -33.12 -0.02 0.63
N PRO A 175 -33.63 -0.30 -0.60
CA PRO A 175 -34.39 0.66 -1.38
C PRO A 175 -35.53 1.30 -0.57
N GLY A 176 -35.55 2.63 -0.49
CA GLY A 176 -36.50 3.41 0.34
C GLY A 176 -36.07 3.62 1.80
N GLY A 177 -34.93 3.06 2.21
CA GLY A 177 -34.34 3.28 3.53
C GLY A 177 -33.69 4.66 3.66
N LYS A 178 -34.14 5.46 4.64
CA LYS A 178 -33.45 6.71 5.00
C LYS A 178 -32.06 6.44 5.60
N TRP A 179 -31.10 7.29 5.25
CA TRP A 179 -29.78 7.37 5.88
C TRP A 179 -29.89 7.39 7.41
N ILE A 180 -28.97 6.69 8.08
CA ILE A 180 -28.94 6.59 9.53
C ILE A 180 -27.68 7.29 10.03
N PHE A 181 -27.87 8.48 10.61
CA PHE A 181 -26.80 9.24 11.27
C PHE A 181 -26.64 8.85 12.75
N ASN A 182 -26.93 7.59 13.09
CA ASN A 182 -26.78 7.05 14.43
C ASN A 182 -25.79 5.88 14.41
N PRO A 183 -24.64 5.98 15.09
CA PRO A 183 -23.57 4.97 15.04
C PRO A 183 -23.98 3.61 15.64
N PHE A 184 -25.02 3.56 16.46
CA PHE A 184 -25.47 2.33 17.14
C PHE A 184 -26.70 1.68 16.51
N LYS A 185 -27.26 2.25 15.42
CA LYS A 185 -28.42 1.71 14.73
C LYS A 185 -28.02 1.10 13.39
N PHE A 186 -28.50 -0.12 13.16
CA PHE A 186 -28.30 -0.85 11.91
C PHE A 186 -29.65 -1.10 11.26
N LYS A 187 -29.71 -1.06 9.93
CA LYS A 187 -30.87 -1.50 9.14
C LYS A 187 -30.46 -2.59 8.18
N ASN A 188 -31.44 -3.22 7.56
CA ASN A 188 -31.18 -4.03 6.38
C ASN A 188 -30.61 -3.14 5.27
N GLY A 189 -29.63 -3.68 4.57
CA GLY A 189 -29.05 -3.10 3.39
C GLY A 189 -28.91 -4.15 2.29
N THR A 190 -28.48 -3.65 1.14
CA THR A 190 -28.29 -4.43 -0.08
C THR A 190 -26.87 -4.23 -0.61
N ASN A 191 -26.38 -5.22 -1.36
CA ASN A 191 -25.15 -5.12 -2.15
C ASN A 191 -25.42 -4.76 -3.62
N ASP A 192 -26.67 -4.47 -3.97
CA ASP A 192 -27.12 -4.01 -5.29
C ASP A 192 -27.44 -2.50 -5.27
N TRP A 193 -26.61 -1.71 -4.59
CA TRP A 193 -26.70 -0.25 -4.67
C TRP A 193 -26.09 0.24 -5.99
N LYS A 194 -26.58 1.35 -6.52
CA LYS A 194 -26.04 1.92 -7.78
C LYS A 194 -24.53 2.13 -7.65
N ASN A 195 -23.76 1.65 -8.62
CA ASN A 195 -22.29 1.73 -8.60
C ASN A 195 -21.74 3.02 -9.24
N TYR A 196 -22.63 3.83 -9.83
CA TYR A 196 -22.36 5.11 -10.48
C TYR A 196 -21.38 5.08 -11.67
N VAL A 197 -21.13 3.93 -12.30
CA VAL A 197 -20.23 3.84 -13.47
C VAL A 197 -20.62 4.76 -14.63
N ASN A 198 -21.89 5.14 -14.73
CA ASN A 198 -22.44 6.00 -15.78
C ASN A 198 -22.74 7.44 -15.31
N ALA A 199 -22.19 7.88 -14.17
CA ALA A 199 -22.47 9.20 -13.61
C ALA A 199 -21.64 10.35 -14.20
N GLY A 200 -20.90 10.13 -15.30
CA GLY A 200 -20.11 11.18 -15.96
C GLY A 200 -19.03 11.76 -15.04
N ASP A 201 -19.05 13.09 -14.88
CA ASP A 201 -18.10 13.82 -14.01
C ASP A 201 -18.36 13.61 -12.51
N ASP A 202 -19.54 13.05 -12.16
CA ASP A 202 -19.93 12.77 -10.78
C ASP A 202 -19.33 11.46 -10.23
N VAL A 203 -18.37 10.85 -10.93
CA VAL A 203 -17.68 9.63 -10.49
C VAL A 203 -16.18 9.65 -10.79
N LEU A 204 -15.38 9.42 -9.76
CA LEU A 204 -13.95 9.17 -9.88
C LEU A 204 -13.71 7.65 -10.02
N LYS A 205 -12.86 7.26 -10.97
CA LYS A 205 -12.55 5.85 -11.25
C LYS A 205 -11.05 5.60 -11.10
N VAL A 206 -10.68 4.53 -10.39
CA VAL A 206 -9.29 4.09 -10.28
C VAL A 206 -9.19 2.57 -10.36
N GLY A 207 -8.27 2.09 -11.18
CA GLY A 207 -7.91 0.68 -11.27
C GLY A 207 -7.08 0.24 -10.06
N VAL A 208 -7.41 -0.93 -9.49
CA VAL A 208 -6.70 -1.52 -8.36
C VAL A 208 -6.16 -2.87 -8.78
N GLU A 209 -4.90 -2.88 -9.17
CA GLU A 209 -4.17 -4.07 -9.60
C GLU A 209 -3.62 -4.89 -8.43
N GLY A 210 -3.26 -6.14 -8.73
CA GLY A 210 -2.64 -7.05 -7.77
C GLY A 210 -3.63 -7.55 -6.72
N VAL A 211 -4.90 -7.71 -7.10
CA VAL A 211 -5.97 -8.16 -6.20
C VAL A 211 -6.55 -9.50 -6.63
N ASN A 212 -7.02 -10.27 -5.66
CA ASN A 212 -7.73 -11.51 -5.91
C ASN A 212 -9.20 -11.27 -6.25
N LEU A 213 -9.55 -11.32 -7.53
CA LEU A 213 -10.92 -11.09 -8.00
C LEU A 213 -11.94 -12.11 -7.47
N GLU A 214 -11.53 -13.37 -7.28
CA GLU A 214 -12.39 -14.42 -6.74
C GLU A 214 -12.78 -14.13 -5.29
N ARG A 215 -11.83 -13.67 -4.46
CA ARG A 215 -12.11 -13.25 -3.08
C ARG A 215 -13.06 -12.07 -3.02
N ILE A 216 -12.90 -11.08 -3.90
CA ILE A 216 -13.83 -9.94 -3.98
C ILE A 216 -15.23 -10.42 -4.38
N ALA A 217 -15.32 -11.27 -5.42
CA ALA A 217 -16.60 -11.81 -5.88
C ALA A 217 -17.29 -12.67 -4.81
N ASN A 218 -16.55 -13.53 -4.11
CA ASN A 218 -17.07 -14.36 -3.02
C ASN A 218 -17.54 -13.50 -1.83
N TYR A 219 -16.81 -12.42 -1.51
CA TYR A 219 -17.23 -11.46 -0.49
C TYR A 219 -18.54 -10.76 -0.89
N GLY A 220 -18.64 -10.28 -2.13
CA GLY A 220 -19.88 -9.72 -2.70
C GLY A 220 -21.05 -10.69 -2.67
N ALA A 221 -20.84 -11.93 -3.09
CA ALA A 221 -21.86 -12.99 -3.07
C ALA A 221 -22.35 -13.29 -1.63
N ASN A 222 -21.47 -13.16 -0.62
CA ASN A 222 -21.90 -13.26 0.77
C ASN A 222 -22.71 -12.05 1.23
N LEU A 223 -22.39 -10.84 0.77
CA LEU A 223 -23.20 -9.64 1.03
C LEU A 223 -24.59 -9.72 0.38
N ASN A 224 -24.71 -10.41 -0.77
CA ASN A 224 -26.01 -10.64 -1.43
C ASN A 224 -26.97 -11.49 -0.58
N LYS A 225 -26.48 -12.25 0.42
CA LYS A 225 -27.32 -12.99 1.37
C LYS A 225 -27.96 -12.09 2.43
N GLY A 226 -27.52 -10.84 2.51
CA GLY A 226 -27.98 -9.84 3.46
C GLY A 226 -26.82 -9.11 4.13
N VAL A 227 -26.97 -7.80 4.32
CA VAL A 227 -26.01 -6.95 5.02
C VAL A 227 -26.73 -6.05 6.02
N LYS A 228 -26.12 -5.83 7.18
CA LYS A 228 -26.61 -4.86 8.17
C LYS A 228 -25.95 -3.52 7.91
N TYR A 229 -26.65 -2.63 7.23
CA TYR A 229 -26.14 -1.32 6.87
C TYR A 229 -26.05 -0.36 8.08
N ASN A 230 -24.92 0.33 8.18
CA ASN A 230 -24.68 1.45 9.10
C ASN A 230 -23.65 2.40 8.48
N LEU A 231 -23.92 3.71 8.49
CA LEU A 231 -23.08 4.69 7.82
C LEU A 231 -21.62 4.72 8.32
N TYR A 232 -21.38 4.43 9.60
CA TYR A 232 -20.08 4.57 10.25
C TYR A 232 -19.22 3.30 10.17
N PHE A 233 -19.84 2.12 10.31
CA PHE A 233 -19.10 0.86 10.49
C PHE A 233 -19.47 -0.25 9.50
N SER A 234 -20.56 -0.09 8.74
CA SER A 234 -21.03 -1.07 7.75
C SER A 234 -21.66 -0.38 6.54
N SER A 235 -20.93 0.55 5.95
CA SER A 235 -21.32 1.34 4.78
C SER A 235 -20.59 0.88 3.52
N CYS A 236 -20.90 1.50 2.39
CA CYS A 236 -20.24 1.24 1.11
C CYS A 236 -18.71 1.20 1.24
N VAL A 237 -18.11 2.21 1.87
CA VAL A 237 -16.66 2.34 2.01
C VAL A 237 -16.06 1.29 2.95
N ASN A 238 -16.76 0.91 4.02
CA ASN A 238 -16.28 -0.16 4.89
C ASN A 238 -16.22 -1.49 4.12
N HIS A 239 -17.26 -1.79 3.34
CA HIS A 239 -17.34 -3.04 2.59
C HIS A 239 -16.38 -3.09 1.39
N THR A 240 -16.21 -2.00 0.64
CA THR A 240 -15.22 -1.93 -0.45
C THR A 240 -13.79 -2.02 0.08
N ALA A 241 -13.44 -1.29 1.15
CA ALA A 241 -12.12 -1.38 1.77
C ALA A 241 -11.83 -2.79 2.34
N ARG A 242 -12.83 -3.44 2.95
CA ARG A 242 -12.69 -4.81 3.45
C ARG A 242 -12.51 -5.82 2.32
N ALA A 243 -13.26 -5.68 1.22
CA ALA A 243 -13.11 -6.53 0.05
C ALA A 243 -11.70 -6.40 -0.56
N LEU A 244 -11.21 -5.17 -0.72
CA LEU A 244 -9.85 -4.88 -1.18
C LEU A 244 -8.79 -5.48 -0.26
N THR A 245 -8.93 -5.30 1.06
CA THR A 245 -8.00 -5.84 2.06
C THR A 245 -7.94 -7.36 2.00
N LEU A 246 -9.10 -8.03 1.97
CA LEU A 246 -9.19 -9.48 1.85
C LEU A 246 -8.62 -10.01 0.53
N ALA A 247 -8.52 -9.16 -0.49
CA ALA A 247 -8.00 -9.49 -1.81
C ALA A 247 -6.53 -9.10 -2.02
N GLY A 248 -5.82 -8.59 -1.01
CA GLY A 248 -4.39 -8.24 -1.12
C GLY A 248 -4.09 -6.76 -1.36
N ALA A 249 -5.09 -5.89 -1.24
CA ALA A 249 -4.92 -4.43 -1.23
C ALA A 249 -5.40 -3.85 0.12
N PRO A 250 -4.55 -3.88 1.17
CA PRO A 250 -4.89 -3.30 2.47
C PRO A 250 -5.37 -1.85 2.33
N ALA A 251 -6.55 -1.57 2.89
CA ALA A 251 -7.19 -0.27 2.78
C ALA A 251 -8.04 0.04 4.02
N ILE A 252 -8.12 1.32 4.37
CA ILE A 252 -8.92 1.82 5.48
C ILE A 252 -10.19 2.47 4.93
N GLY A 253 -11.34 1.90 5.27
CA GLY A 253 -12.64 2.36 4.79
C GLY A 253 -13.31 3.36 5.73
N ILE A 254 -12.80 4.59 5.81
CA ILE A 254 -13.41 5.67 6.62
C ILE A 254 -14.33 6.54 5.75
N HIS A 255 -13.90 6.89 4.55
CA HIS A 255 -14.63 7.78 3.63
C HIS A 255 -14.34 7.40 2.18
N PRO A 256 -15.32 7.44 1.25
CA PRO A 256 -15.10 7.12 -0.16
C PRO A 256 -13.90 7.85 -0.79
N PHE A 257 -13.79 9.18 -0.60
CA PHE A 257 -12.64 9.96 -1.08
C PHE A 257 -11.29 9.54 -0.47
N ILE A 258 -11.25 9.18 0.82
CA ILE A 258 -10.02 8.71 1.47
C ILE A 258 -9.62 7.34 0.91
N LEU A 259 -10.60 6.46 0.67
CA LEU A 259 -10.37 5.17 0.02
C LEU A 259 -9.88 5.35 -1.42
N HIS A 260 -10.49 6.26 -2.17
CA HIS A 260 -10.09 6.61 -3.53
C HIS A 260 -8.64 7.09 -3.57
N SER A 261 -8.29 8.05 -2.72
CA SER A 261 -6.92 8.57 -2.60
C SER A 261 -5.92 7.49 -2.22
N GLN A 262 -6.27 6.56 -1.31
CA GLN A 262 -5.42 5.40 -1.00
C GLN A 262 -5.16 4.54 -2.25
N MET A 263 -6.16 4.31 -3.10
CA MET A 263 -6.01 3.50 -4.29
C MET A 263 -5.27 4.22 -5.42
N VAL A 264 -5.47 5.53 -5.59
CA VAL A 264 -4.65 6.36 -6.50
C VAL A 264 -3.19 6.35 -6.05
N LEU A 265 -2.94 6.54 -4.75
CA LEU A 265 -1.59 6.44 -4.19
C LEU A 265 -0.98 5.07 -4.46
N ARG A 266 -1.75 3.99 -4.27
CA ARG A 266 -1.30 2.63 -4.57
C ARG A 266 -1.00 2.41 -6.06
N SER A 267 -1.80 2.96 -6.97
CA SER A 267 -1.61 2.80 -8.42
C SER A 267 -0.39 3.55 -8.93
N VAL A 268 -0.04 4.69 -8.31
CA VAL A 268 1.20 5.42 -8.59
C VAL A 268 2.40 4.95 -7.78
N GLY A 269 2.27 3.84 -7.05
CA GLY A 269 3.39 3.20 -6.36
C GLY A 269 3.65 3.59 -4.91
N PHE A 270 2.81 4.45 -4.34
CA PHE A 270 2.88 4.79 -2.94
C PHE A 270 2.32 3.65 -2.10
N ARG A 271 3.21 2.75 -1.70
CA ARG A 271 2.93 1.63 -0.81
C ARG A 271 3.96 1.68 0.34
N PRO A 272 3.59 2.19 1.52
CA PRO A 272 4.53 2.32 2.65
C PRO A 272 5.27 1.01 2.98
N LEU A 273 4.61 -0.13 2.75
CA LEU A 273 5.17 -1.47 2.93
C LEU A 273 6.42 -1.72 2.07
N LEU A 274 6.52 -1.10 0.90
CA LEU A 274 7.67 -1.28 -0.01
C LEU A 274 8.93 -0.59 0.50
N TYR A 275 8.80 0.43 1.35
CA TYR A 275 9.92 1.15 1.95
C TYR A 275 10.32 0.56 3.32
N SER A 276 9.75 -0.58 3.70
CA SER A 276 10.00 -1.24 4.98
C SER A 276 11.47 -1.58 5.23
N TYR A 277 12.24 -1.88 4.17
CA TYR A 277 13.64 -2.27 4.29
C TYR A 277 14.56 -1.14 4.76
N TYR A 278 14.17 0.13 4.61
CA TYR A 278 14.92 1.28 5.13
C TYR A 278 15.05 1.25 6.67
N PHE A 279 14.17 0.52 7.36
CA PHE A 279 14.18 0.36 8.82
C PHE A 279 14.96 -0.86 9.31
N ASN A 280 15.39 -1.73 8.38
CA ASN A 280 16.03 -3.01 8.70
C ASN A 280 17.56 -2.97 8.55
N GLN A 281 18.10 -1.87 8.00
CA GLN A 281 19.52 -1.64 7.71
C GLN A 281 20.19 -0.88 8.86
#